data_AF-A0A5K8A9S2-F1
#
_entry.id   AF-A0A5K8A9S2-F1
#
_cell.length_a   1.000
_cell.length_b   1.000
_cell.length_c   1.000
_cell.angle_alpha   90.00
_cell.angle_beta   90.00
_cell.angle_gamma   90.00
#
_symmetry.space_group_name_H-M   'P 1'
#
loop_
_entity.id
_entity.type
_entity.pdbx_description
1 polymer ?
#
loop_
_entity_poly.entity_id
_entity_poly.type
_entity_poly.pdbx_seq_one_letter_code
_entity_poly.pdbx_strand_id
1 'polypeptide(L)'
;MPHINNPMEIYKLLNGSNCRECNEKTCLAFAVAVFKEKKSIDACPYLDKEVIDRYGGAVEKPNTIDEYKAEAIEQLKQKISSIDLSEAAKRLGTRFSNNKLTIKILGKDFSVDPKGNISSEIHINAYMVVPVLNHLLNGSGKSPDGNWITFRELNGGPSRYAHFQQCCEKPLKQVADTYPDLFKDMLEIFDGKQIVSHIDSDVSIVLHPLPLFPIMVCYWKPEDDLESDLHIYFDSTSDDHLDIESIYTLNEGLVLMFKKIALRHGS
;
A
#
# COMPACT_ATOMS: atom_id res chain seq x y z
N MET A 1 6.74 -17.53 21.35
CA MET A 1 8.17 -17.87 21.17
C MET A 1 8.98 -16.60 21.38
N PRO A 2 10.26 -16.67 21.83
CA PRO A 2 11.11 -15.49 21.93
C PRO A 2 11.28 -14.88 20.54
N HIS A 3 11.21 -13.58 20.48
CA HIS A 3 10.90 -12.87 19.25
C HIS A 3 11.77 -11.62 19.17
N ILE A 4 12.39 -11.43 18.00
CA ILE A 4 13.43 -10.42 17.79
C ILE A 4 12.77 -9.21 17.12
N ASN A 5 12.67 -8.09 17.84
CA ASN A 5 11.97 -6.89 17.35
C ASN A 5 12.89 -5.88 16.67
N ASN A 6 14.21 -6.03 16.83
CA ASN A 6 15.18 -5.12 16.23
C ASN A 6 16.55 -5.80 16.03
N PRO A 7 17.41 -5.27 15.15
CA PRO A 7 18.77 -5.78 14.96
C PRO A 7 19.66 -5.72 16.20
N MET A 8 19.37 -4.84 17.17
CA MET A 8 20.19 -4.69 18.38
C MET A 8 20.04 -5.88 19.34
N GLU A 9 18.88 -6.53 19.36
CA GLU A 9 18.66 -7.77 20.11
C GLU A 9 19.53 -8.90 19.59
N ILE A 10 19.70 -9.02 18.27
CA ILE A 10 20.63 -9.98 17.65
C ILE A 10 22.06 -9.60 18.00
N TYR A 11 22.42 -8.33 17.87
CA TYR A 11 23.79 -7.86 18.16
C TYR A 11 24.23 -8.18 19.58
N LYS A 12 23.34 -8.08 20.57
CA LYS A 12 23.62 -8.43 21.97
C LYS A 12 23.92 -9.91 22.19
N LEU A 13 23.50 -10.79 21.29
CA LEU A 13 23.79 -12.23 21.32
C LEU A 13 25.16 -12.57 20.71
N LEU A 14 25.76 -11.63 19.97
CA LEU A 14 27.05 -11.82 19.30
C LEU A 14 28.21 -11.49 20.24
N ASN A 15 29.36 -12.10 20.01
CA ASN A 15 30.60 -11.83 20.75
C ASN A 15 31.27 -10.48 20.43
N GLY A 16 30.70 -9.68 19.51
CA GLY A 16 31.21 -8.35 19.14
C GLY A 16 32.60 -8.32 18.47
N SER A 17 33.14 -9.48 18.07
CA SER A 17 34.53 -9.62 17.59
C SER A 17 34.81 -8.95 16.24
N ASN A 18 33.79 -8.73 15.41
CA ASN A 18 33.91 -8.27 14.02
C ASN A 18 34.89 -9.10 13.17
N CYS A 19 35.03 -10.40 13.47
CA CYS A 19 35.99 -11.33 12.85
C CYS A 19 35.78 -11.57 11.34
N ARG A 20 34.59 -11.27 10.81
CA ARG A 20 34.16 -11.46 9.40
C ARG A 20 34.05 -12.90 8.91
N GLU A 21 34.13 -13.89 9.79
CA GLU A 21 33.99 -15.30 9.44
C GLU A 21 32.59 -15.68 8.91
N CYS A 22 31.59 -14.84 9.19
CA CYS A 22 30.24 -14.94 8.63
C CYS A 22 30.05 -14.17 7.30
N ASN A 23 31.13 -13.73 6.65
CA ASN A 23 31.12 -12.92 5.42
C ASN A 23 30.37 -11.59 5.54
N GLU A 24 30.40 -10.96 6.71
CA GLU A 24 29.87 -9.60 6.94
C GLU A 24 30.96 -8.67 7.46
N LYS A 25 30.84 -7.37 7.15
CA LYS A 25 31.87 -6.38 7.50
C LYS A 25 32.04 -6.18 9.02
N THR A 26 30.95 -6.31 9.78
CA THR A 26 30.88 -6.15 11.23
C THR A 26 29.80 -7.07 11.81
N CYS A 27 29.85 -7.34 13.12
CA CYS A 27 28.79 -8.04 13.86
C CYS A 27 27.45 -7.29 13.79
N LEU A 28 27.48 -5.95 13.71
CA LEU A 28 26.25 -5.17 13.49
C LEU A 28 25.69 -5.35 12.07
N ALA A 29 26.55 -5.39 11.05
CA ALA A 29 26.13 -5.69 9.68
C ALA A 29 25.53 -7.10 9.58
N PHE A 30 26.14 -8.07 10.27
CA PHE A 30 25.57 -9.41 10.44
C PHE A 30 24.21 -9.40 11.13
N ALA A 31 24.08 -8.71 12.27
CA ALA A 31 22.81 -8.58 12.96
C ALA A 31 21.71 -7.97 12.08
N VAL A 32 22.04 -6.96 11.28
CA VAL A 32 21.10 -6.37 10.29
C VAL A 32 20.79 -7.35 9.16
N ALA A 33 21.77 -8.11 8.67
CA ALA A 33 21.57 -9.11 7.61
C ALA A 33 20.68 -10.27 8.08
N VAL A 34 20.85 -10.72 9.32
CA VAL A 34 20.00 -11.73 9.96
C VAL A 34 18.60 -11.18 10.20
N PHE A 35 18.48 -9.96 10.73
CA PHE A 35 17.17 -9.31 10.92
C PHE A 35 16.40 -9.11 9.60
N LYS A 36 17.11 -8.89 8.49
CA LYS A 36 16.52 -8.74 7.14
C LYS A 36 16.35 -10.07 6.38
N GLU A 37 16.52 -11.22 7.05
CA GLU A 37 16.45 -12.56 6.46
C GLU A 37 17.41 -12.78 5.26
N LYS A 38 18.46 -11.97 5.13
CA LYS A 38 19.48 -12.13 4.08
C LYS A 38 20.53 -13.19 4.44
N LYS A 39 20.58 -13.58 5.70
CA LYS A 39 21.55 -14.50 6.27
C LYS A 39 20.95 -15.18 7.50
N SER A 40 21.26 -16.45 7.71
CA SER A 40 20.76 -17.18 8.88
C SER A 40 21.64 -16.93 10.12
N ILE A 41 21.05 -17.01 11.31
CA ILE A 41 21.74 -16.68 12.57
C ILE A 41 22.86 -17.68 12.92
N ASP A 42 22.73 -18.93 12.46
CA ASP A 42 23.71 -20.01 12.59
C ASP A 42 24.96 -19.80 11.71
N ALA A 43 24.94 -18.83 10.78
CA ALA A 43 26.12 -18.45 10.01
C ALA A 43 27.21 -17.76 10.85
N CYS A 44 26.94 -17.43 12.13
CA CYS A 44 27.97 -17.01 13.08
C CYS A 44 28.55 -18.23 13.80
N PRO A 45 29.84 -18.58 13.60
CA PRO A 45 30.45 -19.77 14.20
C PRO A 45 30.66 -19.68 15.72
N TYR A 46 30.50 -18.48 16.29
CA TYR A 46 30.72 -18.19 17.71
C TYR A 46 29.41 -18.10 18.51
N LEU A 47 28.26 -18.44 17.90
CA LEU A 47 26.98 -18.38 18.57
C LEU A 47 26.69 -19.67 19.31
N ASP A 48 26.24 -19.57 20.56
CA ASP A 48 25.92 -20.74 21.37
C ASP A 48 24.78 -21.56 20.77
N LYS A 49 24.89 -22.89 20.89
CA LYS A 49 23.89 -23.83 20.38
C LYS A 49 22.48 -23.56 20.93
N GLU A 50 22.37 -23.14 22.19
CA GLU A 50 21.08 -22.77 22.79
C GLU A 50 20.44 -21.53 22.15
N VAL A 51 21.24 -20.60 21.62
CA VAL A 51 20.77 -19.40 20.92
C VAL A 51 20.34 -19.76 19.50
N ILE A 52 21.09 -20.65 18.84
CA ILE A 52 20.73 -21.21 17.53
C ILE A 52 19.42 -22.02 17.64
N ASP A 53 19.26 -22.86 18.66
CA ASP A 53 18.02 -23.63 18.84
C ASP A 53 16.82 -22.73 19.17
N ARG A 54 17.07 -21.58 19.81
CA ARG A 54 16.04 -20.60 20.21
C ARG A 54 15.59 -19.67 19.07
N TYR A 55 16.49 -19.33 18.15
CA TYR A 55 16.25 -18.31 17.11
C TYR A 55 16.56 -18.77 15.67
N GLY A 56 17.07 -19.99 15.50
CA GLY A 56 17.45 -20.59 14.21
C GLY A 56 16.35 -21.42 13.54
N GLY A 57 15.21 -21.60 14.21
CA GLY A 57 13.97 -21.92 13.49
C GLY A 57 13.56 -20.73 12.63
N ALA A 58 12.88 -20.97 11.51
CA ALA A 58 12.25 -19.89 10.75
C ALA A 58 11.45 -19.03 11.73
N VAL A 59 11.95 -17.83 12.02
CA VAL A 59 11.28 -16.88 12.91
C VAL A 59 9.90 -16.68 12.28
N GLU A 60 8.85 -17.20 12.93
CA GLU A 60 7.50 -16.80 12.60
C GLU A 60 7.49 -15.28 12.70
N LYS A 61 7.37 -14.63 11.54
CA LYS A 61 7.37 -13.18 11.42
C LYS A 61 6.47 -12.60 12.51
N PRO A 62 6.98 -11.76 13.43
CA PRO A 62 6.32 -10.47 13.53
C PRO A 62 6.38 -9.82 12.18
N ASN A 63 5.27 -9.84 11.47
CA ASN A 63 5.06 -8.68 10.65
C ASN A 63 4.68 -7.57 11.60
N THR A 64 5.61 -6.85 12.24
CA THR A 64 5.20 -5.71 13.08
C THR A 64 4.31 -4.75 12.28
N ILE A 65 4.61 -4.56 10.99
CA ILE A 65 3.76 -3.81 10.05
C ILE A 65 2.38 -4.46 9.82
N ASP A 66 2.27 -5.79 9.71
CA ASP A 66 0.95 -6.45 9.53
C ASP A 66 0.20 -6.64 10.86
N GLU A 67 0.89 -6.72 12.00
CA GLU A 67 0.35 -6.75 13.36
C GLU A 67 -0.19 -5.37 13.78
N TYR A 68 0.59 -4.29 13.57
CA TYR A 68 0.10 -2.91 13.73
C TYR A 68 -1.07 -2.61 12.78
N LYS A 69 -1.05 -3.15 11.55
CA LYS A 69 -2.20 -3.07 10.64
C LYS A 69 -3.38 -3.91 11.14
N ALA A 70 -3.15 -5.09 11.72
CA ALA A 70 -4.22 -5.93 12.26
C ALA A 70 -4.91 -5.25 13.45
N GLU A 71 -4.15 -4.68 14.40
CA GLU A 71 -4.72 -3.90 15.51
C GLU A 71 -5.51 -2.69 15.01
N ALA A 72 -4.96 -1.93 14.05
CA ALA A 72 -5.65 -0.81 13.44
C ALA A 72 -6.94 -1.26 12.74
N ILE A 73 -6.92 -2.38 12.02
CA ILE A 73 -8.09 -2.95 11.35
C ILE A 73 -9.15 -3.34 12.39
N GLU A 74 -8.78 -4.01 13.48
CA GLU A 74 -9.74 -4.40 14.51
C GLU A 74 -10.35 -3.18 15.22
N GLN A 75 -9.59 -2.12 15.47
CA GLN A 75 -10.12 -0.86 15.97
C GLN A 75 -11.10 -0.20 14.99
N LEU A 76 -10.80 -0.25 13.69
CA LEU A 76 -11.70 0.28 12.66
C LEU A 76 -12.97 -0.55 12.54
N LYS A 77 -12.89 -1.88 12.63
CA LYS A 77 -14.05 -2.78 12.66
C LYS A 77 -14.96 -2.50 13.86
N GLN A 78 -14.39 -2.25 15.04
CA GLN A 78 -15.15 -1.83 16.21
C GLN A 78 -15.91 -0.51 15.95
N LYS A 79 -15.26 0.47 15.33
CA LYS A 79 -15.93 1.72 14.93
C LYS A 79 -17.04 1.47 13.90
N ILE A 80 -16.80 0.62 12.91
CA ILE A 80 -17.81 0.25 11.91
C ILE A 80 -19.04 -0.37 12.58
N SER A 81 -18.85 -1.22 13.60
CA SER A 81 -19.96 -1.82 14.34
C SER A 81 -20.82 -0.82 15.13
N SER A 82 -20.34 0.41 15.29
CA SER A 82 -21.05 1.50 15.97
C SER A 82 -21.78 2.48 15.03
N ILE A 83 -21.68 2.31 13.71
CA ILE A 83 -22.34 3.17 12.72
C ILE A 83 -23.47 2.44 11.98
N ASP A 84 -24.40 3.20 11.41
CA ASP A 84 -25.40 2.68 10.47
C ASP A 84 -24.79 2.57 9.06
N LEU A 85 -24.56 1.33 8.61
CA LEU A 85 -24.04 1.05 7.28
C LEU A 85 -24.98 1.45 6.14
N SER A 86 -26.29 1.52 6.37
CA SER A 86 -27.25 2.00 5.36
C SER A 86 -27.07 3.49 5.12
N GLU A 87 -26.90 4.27 6.20
CA GLU A 87 -26.62 5.71 6.08
C GLU A 87 -25.23 5.98 5.49
N ALA A 88 -24.24 5.15 5.81
CA ALA A 88 -22.94 5.19 5.14
C ALA A 88 -23.05 4.89 3.64
N ALA A 89 -23.84 3.89 3.27
CA ALA A 89 -24.04 3.55 1.88
C ALA A 89 -24.69 4.69 1.11
N LYS A 90 -25.75 5.29 1.66
CA LYS A 90 -26.45 6.43 1.08
C LYS A 90 -25.53 7.63 0.90
N ARG A 91 -24.75 7.99 1.94
CA ARG A 91 -23.80 9.10 1.89
C ARG A 91 -22.74 8.94 0.79
N LEU A 92 -22.23 7.72 0.63
CA LEU A 92 -21.15 7.44 -0.32
C LEU A 92 -21.64 7.00 -1.71
N GLY A 93 -22.96 7.01 -1.94
CA GLY A 93 -23.55 6.55 -3.20
C GLY A 93 -23.30 5.07 -3.49
N THR A 94 -23.16 4.24 -2.45
CA THR A 94 -22.95 2.78 -2.57
C THR A 94 -24.24 2.02 -2.28
N ARG A 95 -24.24 0.69 -2.51
CA ARG A 95 -25.44 -0.13 -2.33
C ARG A 95 -25.48 -0.72 -0.92
N PHE A 96 -26.66 -0.85 -0.35
CA PHE A 96 -26.89 -1.60 0.89
C PHE A 96 -28.04 -2.58 0.70
N SER A 97 -27.81 -3.85 1.02
CA SER A 97 -28.84 -4.90 0.94
C SER A 97 -28.46 -6.08 1.83
N ASN A 98 -29.44 -6.84 2.31
CA ASN A 98 -29.21 -8.04 3.15
C ASN A 98 -28.24 -7.79 4.32
N ASN A 99 -28.37 -6.62 4.96
CA ASN A 99 -27.50 -6.19 6.06
C ASN A 99 -26.01 -6.09 5.72
N LYS A 100 -25.68 -5.84 4.44
CA LYS A 100 -24.31 -5.65 3.95
C LYS A 100 -24.25 -4.43 3.04
N LEU A 101 -23.15 -3.68 3.17
CA LEU A 101 -22.80 -2.60 2.26
C LEU A 101 -21.96 -3.17 1.11
N THR A 102 -22.31 -2.85 -0.13
CA THR A 102 -21.52 -3.18 -1.32
C THR A 102 -20.85 -1.93 -1.86
N ILE A 103 -19.52 -1.88 -1.76
CA ILE A 103 -18.67 -0.78 -2.20
C ILE A 103 -17.88 -1.19 -3.45
N LYS A 104 -17.70 -0.27 -4.39
CA LYS A 104 -16.85 -0.47 -5.56
C LYS A 104 -15.41 -0.09 -5.25
N ILE A 105 -14.48 -1.00 -5.51
CA ILE A 105 -13.04 -0.79 -5.38
C ILE A 105 -12.42 -1.14 -6.73
N LEU A 106 -11.88 -0.15 -7.44
CA LEU A 106 -11.36 -0.31 -8.81
C LEU A 106 -12.36 -1.04 -9.73
N GLY A 107 -13.62 -0.58 -9.70
CA GLY A 107 -14.73 -1.15 -10.48
C GLY A 107 -15.33 -2.45 -9.94
N LYS A 108 -14.63 -3.19 -9.07
CA LYS A 108 -15.09 -4.49 -8.54
C LYS A 108 -15.91 -4.33 -7.26
N ASP A 109 -16.86 -5.24 -7.05
CA ASP A 109 -17.74 -5.21 -5.88
C ASP A 109 -17.07 -5.88 -4.67
N PHE A 110 -17.09 -5.18 -3.54
CA PHE A 110 -16.67 -5.67 -2.23
C PHE A 110 -17.82 -5.51 -1.26
N SER A 111 -18.01 -6.49 -0.37
CA SER A 111 -19.06 -6.48 0.64
C SER A 111 -18.49 -6.27 2.02
N VAL A 112 -19.07 -5.34 2.78
CA VAL A 112 -18.74 -5.05 4.18
C VAL A 112 -19.94 -5.41 5.05
N ASP A 113 -19.72 -6.27 6.04
CA ASP A 113 -20.73 -6.64 7.02
C ASP A 113 -20.77 -5.67 8.23
N PRO A 114 -21.78 -5.75 9.12
CA PRO A 114 -21.89 -4.87 10.28
C PRO A 114 -20.77 -5.02 11.32
N LYS A 115 -19.90 -6.04 11.18
CA LYS A 115 -18.70 -6.22 12.01
C LYS A 115 -17.47 -5.63 11.33
N GLY A 116 -17.61 -4.99 10.16
CA GLY A 116 -16.51 -4.45 9.38
C GLY A 116 -15.67 -5.50 8.66
N ASN A 117 -16.15 -6.74 8.53
CA ASN A 117 -15.46 -7.74 7.72
C ASN A 117 -15.70 -7.43 6.24
N ILE A 118 -14.61 -7.38 5.49
CA ILE A 118 -14.62 -7.19 4.04
C ILE A 118 -14.55 -8.57 3.36
N SER A 119 -15.39 -8.78 2.35
CA SER A 119 -15.43 -9.98 1.52
C SER A 119 -15.51 -9.60 0.04
N SER A 120 -14.87 -10.38 -0.83
CA SER A 120 -14.90 -10.19 -2.28
C SER A 120 -14.62 -11.52 -2.99
N GLU A 121 -14.95 -11.59 -4.27
CA GLU A 121 -14.57 -12.70 -5.15
C GLU A 121 -13.08 -12.64 -5.54
N ILE A 122 -12.43 -11.49 -5.34
CA ILE A 122 -10.99 -11.30 -5.56
C ILE A 122 -10.22 -11.19 -4.25
N HIS A 123 -8.92 -11.47 -4.31
CA HIS A 123 -8.05 -11.43 -3.13
C HIS A 123 -8.02 -10.02 -2.50
N ILE A 124 -8.30 -9.96 -1.20
CA ILE A 124 -8.30 -8.70 -0.44
C ILE A 124 -6.87 -8.41 0.01
N ASN A 125 -6.30 -7.33 -0.51
CA ASN A 125 -5.01 -6.82 -0.05
C ASN A 125 -5.21 -5.99 1.24
N ALA A 126 -4.45 -6.26 2.31
CA ALA A 126 -4.54 -5.54 3.58
C ALA A 126 -4.36 -4.02 3.43
N TYR A 127 -3.58 -3.58 2.43
CA TYR A 127 -3.41 -2.16 2.07
C TYR A 127 -4.71 -1.48 1.63
N MET A 128 -5.74 -2.24 1.23
CA MET A 128 -7.05 -1.70 0.85
C MET A 128 -8.02 -1.66 2.04
N VAL A 129 -7.84 -2.51 3.06
CA VAL A 129 -8.81 -2.65 4.16
C VAL A 129 -8.89 -1.35 4.96
N VAL A 130 -7.75 -0.82 5.42
CA VAL A 130 -7.73 0.40 6.24
C VAL A 130 -8.34 1.60 5.50
N PRO A 131 -7.92 1.95 4.26
CA PRO A 131 -8.56 3.02 3.50
C PRO A 131 -10.06 2.81 3.29
N VAL A 132 -10.51 1.59 2.99
CA VAL A 132 -11.95 1.31 2.81
C VAL A 132 -12.73 1.59 4.09
N LEU A 133 -12.27 1.07 5.24
CA LEU A 133 -12.97 1.28 6.51
C LEU A 133 -12.95 2.75 6.92
N ASN A 134 -11.84 3.46 6.74
CA ASN A 134 -11.76 4.90 6.99
C ASN A 134 -12.70 5.70 6.07
N HIS A 135 -12.82 5.32 4.81
CA HIS A 135 -13.75 5.96 3.88
C HIS A 135 -15.21 5.76 4.30
N LEU A 136 -15.58 4.54 4.72
CA LEU A 136 -16.92 4.26 5.25
C LEU A 136 -17.24 5.08 6.50
N LEU A 137 -16.26 5.26 7.38
CA LEU A 137 -16.42 6.01 8.64
C LEU A 137 -16.48 7.53 8.40
N ASN A 138 -15.58 8.06 7.58
CA ASN A 138 -15.29 9.50 7.54
C ASN A 138 -15.63 10.18 6.22
N GLY A 139 -15.88 9.42 5.15
CA GLY A 139 -16.11 10.00 3.84
C GLY A 139 -17.34 10.90 3.81
N SER A 140 -17.17 12.15 3.40
CA SER A 140 -18.21 13.19 3.47
C SER A 140 -19.41 12.95 2.55
N GLY A 141 -19.23 12.21 1.45
CA GLY A 141 -20.22 12.08 0.38
C GLY A 141 -20.20 13.21 -0.66
N LYS A 142 -19.25 14.14 -0.56
CA LYS A 142 -19.05 15.20 -1.56
C LYS A 142 -18.69 14.59 -2.91
N SER A 143 -19.20 15.18 -3.99
CA SER A 143 -18.83 14.74 -5.34
C SER A 143 -17.48 15.35 -5.75
N PRO A 144 -16.63 14.59 -6.46
CA PRO A 144 -15.41 15.13 -7.07
C PRO A 144 -15.72 16.34 -7.95
N ASP A 145 -14.88 17.37 -7.91
CA ASP A 145 -15.11 18.62 -8.63
C ASP A 145 -14.28 18.75 -9.92
N GLY A 146 -13.39 17.77 -10.17
CA GLY A 146 -12.53 17.70 -11.34
C GLY A 146 -11.30 18.60 -11.28
N ASN A 147 -11.05 19.27 -10.15
CA ASN A 147 -9.84 20.04 -9.92
C ASN A 147 -8.74 19.09 -9.44
N TRP A 148 -7.73 18.86 -10.28
CA TRP A 148 -6.65 17.92 -9.98
C TRP A 148 -5.50 18.61 -9.25
N ILE A 149 -5.12 18.05 -8.11
CA ILE A 149 -4.02 18.50 -7.26
C ILE A 149 -3.00 17.39 -7.06
N THR A 150 -1.76 17.75 -6.72
CA THR A 150 -0.70 16.80 -6.40
C THR A 150 -0.84 16.28 -4.97
N PHE A 151 -0.18 15.16 -4.65
CA PHE A 151 -0.12 14.68 -3.26
C PHE A 151 0.43 15.74 -2.29
N ARG A 152 1.32 16.62 -2.75
CA ARG A 152 1.90 17.69 -1.94
C ARG A 152 0.87 18.71 -1.47
N GLU A 153 -0.19 18.91 -2.24
CA GLU A 153 -1.22 19.92 -1.97
C GLU A 153 -2.32 19.43 -1.03
N LEU A 154 -2.42 18.11 -0.81
CA LEU A 154 -3.32 17.52 0.18
C LEU A 154 -2.98 17.94 1.61
N ASN A 155 -3.97 17.91 2.50
CA ASN A 155 -3.79 18.18 3.92
C ASN A 155 -2.81 17.19 4.56
N GLY A 156 -1.64 17.69 4.98
CA GLY A 156 -0.55 16.86 5.50
C GLY A 156 0.37 16.26 4.43
N GLY A 157 0.14 16.56 3.15
CA GLY A 157 0.94 16.15 2.00
C GLY A 157 2.40 16.62 2.01
N PRO A 158 2.71 17.90 2.32
CA PRO A 158 4.07 18.43 2.15
C PRO A 158 5.16 17.67 2.93
N SER A 159 4.84 17.17 4.13
CA SER A 159 5.80 16.44 4.99
C SER A 159 6.08 15.02 4.48
N ARG A 160 5.15 14.44 3.71
CA ARG A 160 5.21 13.06 3.21
C ARG A 160 5.51 12.97 1.73
N TYR A 161 5.44 14.07 0.98
CA TYR A 161 5.54 14.07 -0.48
C TYR A 161 6.81 13.38 -0.98
N ALA A 162 7.98 13.69 -0.42
CA ALA A 162 9.23 13.03 -0.82
C ALA A 162 9.19 11.51 -0.66
N HIS A 163 8.51 11.00 0.39
CA HIS A 163 8.34 9.57 0.60
C HIS A 163 7.30 8.97 -0.37
N PHE A 164 6.19 9.68 -0.59
CA PHE A 164 5.17 9.31 -1.56
C PHE A 164 5.77 9.14 -2.97
N GLN A 165 6.61 10.07 -3.42
CA GLN A 165 7.29 9.96 -4.71
C GLN A 165 8.15 8.69 -4.81
N GLN A 166 8.85 8.33 -3.73
CA GLN A 166 9.75 7.17 -3.70
C GLN A 166 9.00 5.83 -3.65
N CYS A 167 7.84 5.79 -2.97
CA CYS A 167 7.09 4.56 -2.75
C CYS A 167 5.96 4.34 -3.77
N CYS A 168 5.41 5.42 -4.35
CA CYS A 168 4.26 5.38 -5.25
C CYS A 168 4.62 5.81 -6.68
N GLU A 169 5.00 7.06 -6.91
CA GLU A 169 5.20 7.58 -8.27
C GLU A 169 6.37 6.91 -8.99
N LYS A 170 7.58 6.93 -8.41
CA LYS A 170 8.77 6.32 -9.03
C LYS A 170 8.60 4.82 -9.30
N PRO A 171 8.04 4.01 -8.38
CA PRO A 171 7.90 2.60 -8.70
C PRO A 171 6.74 2.31 -9.65
N LEU A 172 5.69 3.14 -9.69
CA LEU A 172 4.65 3.01 -10.73
C LEU A 172 5.20 3.42 -12.10
N LYS A 173 6.01 4.48 -12.17
CA LYS A 173 6.78 4.86 -13.36
C LYS A 173 7.61 3.68 -13.89
N GLN A 174 8.38 3.04 -13.01
CA GLN A 174 9.17 1.86 -13.40
C GLN A 174 8.31 0.74 -13.97
N VAL A 175 7.12 0.51 -13.43
CA VAL A 175 6.17 -0.45 -14.01
C VAL A 175 5.70 0.03 -15.38
N ALA A 176 5.35 1.30 -15.55
CA ALA A 176 4.94 1.86 -16.84
C ALA A 176 6.04 1.74 -17.91
N ASP A 177 7.30 1.98 -17.52
CA ASP A 177 8.47 1.90 -18.40
C ASP A 177 8.75 0.46 -18.88
N THR A 178 8.41 -0.54 -18.05
CA THR A 178 8.82 -1.94 -18.27
C THR A 178 7.68 -2.86 -18.69
N TYR A 179 6.43 -2.48 -18.44
CA TYR A 179 5.25 -3.28 -18.71
C TYR A 179 4.31 -2.56 -19.70
N PRO A 180 4.43 -2.85 -21.01
CA PRO A 180 3.68 -2.16 -22.05
C PRO A 180 2.15 -2.23 -21.90
N ASP A 181 1.64 -3.31 -21.31
CA ASP A 181 0.21 -3.54 -21.12
C ASP A 181 -0.36 -2.86 -19.86
N LEU A 182 0.46 -2.16 -19.04
CA LEU A 182 -0.01 -1.52 -17.81
C LEU A 182 -1.27 -0.67 -18.04
N PHE A 183 -1.22 0.21 -19.04
CA PHE A 183 -2.31 1.14 -19.33
C PHE A 183 -3.55 0.42 -19.85
N LYS A 184 -3.36 -0.66 -20.62
CA LYS A 184 -4.47 -1.52 -21.05
C LYS A 184 -5.13 -2.20 -19.86
N ASP A 185 -4.34 -2.75 -18.94
CA ASP A 185 -4.84 -3.36 -17.70
C ASP A 185 -5.60 -2.35 -16.84
N MET A 186 -5.08 -1.12 -16.71
CA MET A 186 -5.77 -0.02 -16.01
C MET A 186 -7.17 0.23 -16.60
N LEU A 187 -7.31 0.22 -17.93
CA LEU A 187 -8.59 0.45 -18.61
C LEU A 187 -9.52 -0.76 -18.51
N GLU A 188 -9.04 -1.96 -18.84
CA GLU A 188 -9.87 -3.15 -19.01
C GLU A 188 -10.15 -3.89 -17.69
N ILE A 189 -9.16 -3.98 -16.80
CA ILE A 189 -9.27 -4.76 -15.55
C ILE A 189 -9.83 -3.90 -14.42
N PHE A 190 -9.35 -2.65 -14.33
CA PHE A 190 -9.62 -1.75 -13.20
C PHE A 190 -10.67 -0.67 -13.47
N ASP A 191 -11.42 -0.82 -14.58
CA ASP A 191 -12.50 0.10 -14.98
C ASP A 191 -12.01 1.56 -15.09
N GLY A 192 -10.75 1.72 -15.50
CA GLY A 192 -10.12 3.00 -15.73
C GLY A 192 -10.70 3.71 -16.95
N LYS A 193 -10.62 5.04 -16.95
CA LYS A 193 -11.08 5.86 -18.07
C LYS A 193 -9.94 6.72 -18.58
N GLN A 194 -9.61 6.57 -19.85
CA GLN A 194 -8.74 7.52 -20.52
C GLN A 194 -9.46 8.85 -20.67
N ILE A 195 -8.78 9.95 -20.35
CA ILE A 195 -9.34 11.30 -20.47
C ILE A 195 -8.38 12.20 -21.24
N VAL A 196 -8.93 13.24 -21.86
CA VAL A 196 -8.15 14.38 -22.31
C VAL A 196 -8.07 15.32 -21.11
N SER A 197 -6.90 15.33 -20.47
CA SER A 197 -6.60 16.18 -19.32
C SER A 197 -6.14 17.56 -19.80
N HIS A 198 -6.26 18.57 -18.94
CA HIS A 198 -5.56 19.85 -19.13
C HIS A 198 -4.06 19.76 -18.79
N ILE A 199 -3.65 18.63 -18.21
CA ILE A 199 -2.24 18.26 -17.99
C ILE A 199 -1.72 17.63 -19.28
N ASP A 200 -0.67 18.24 -19.84
CA ASP A 200 -0.10 17.89 -21.14
C ASP A 200 0.77 16.62 -21.05
N SER A 201 0.15 15.46 -20.85
CA SER A 201 0.80 14.14 -20.75
C SER A 201 0.43 13.23 -21.92
N ASP A 202 1.32 12.32 -22.34
CA ASP A 202 1.04 11.31 -23.37
C ASP A 202 -0.12 10.37 -23.01
N VAL A 203 -0.23 10.01 -21.72
CA VAL A 203 -1.27 9.11 -21.21
C VAL A 203 -1.86 9.70 -19.93
N SER A 204 -3.18 9.88 -19.92
CA SER A 204 -3.95 10.29 -18.74
C SER A 204 -5.10 9.30 -18.49
N ILE A 205 -5.05 8.59 -17.37
CA ILE A 205 -6.07 7.62 -16.96
C ILE A 205 -6.60 7.96 -15.58
N VAL A 206 -7.92 8.07 -15.47
CA VAL A 206 -8.62 8.17 -14.18
C VAL A 206 -9.00 6.78 -13.70
N LEU A 207 -8.59 6.47 -12.47
CA LEU A 207 -9.02 5.29 -11.73
C LEU A 207 -9.95 5.71 -10.59
N HIS A 208 -10.82 4.79 -10.18
CA HIS A 208 -11.66 4.96 -8.99
C HIS A 208 -11.29 3.90 -7.94
N PRO A 209 -10.22 4.13 -7.16
CA PRO A 209 -9.86 3.24 -6.07
C PRO A 209 -11.01 3.02 -5.08
N LEU A 210 -11.81 4.06 -4.80
CA LEU A 210 -13.00 4.04 -3.96
C LEU A 210 -14.09 4.96 -4.58
N PRO A 211 -15.37 4.83 -4.17
CA PRO A 211 -16.41 5.75 -4.59
C PRO A 211 -16.09 7.18 -4.17
N LEU A 212 -16.40 8.16 -5.03
CA LEU A 212 -16.15 9.59 -4.76
C LEU A 212 -14.66 9.94 -4.50
N PHE A 213 -13.73 9.03 -4.79
CA PHE A 213 -12.30 9.24 -4.63
C PHE A 213 -11.58 8.82 -5.92
N PRO A 214 -11.61 9.65 -6.98
CA PRO A 214 -10.87 9.38 -8.19
C PRO A 214 -9.40 9.79 -8.02
N ILE A 215 -8.51 9.06 -8.69
CA ILE A 215 -7.12 9.44 -8.89
C ILE A 215 -6.83 9.48 -10.38
N MET A 216 -5.94 10.36 -10.82
CA MET A 216 -5.49 10.42 -12.21
C MET A 216 -4.01 10.08 -12.28
N VAL A 217 -3.67 9.10 -13.12
CA VAL A 217 -2.30 8.73 -13.44
C VAL A 217 -1.95 9.39 -14.77
N CYS A 218 -0.95 10.28 -14.75
CA CYS A 218 -0.39 10.90 -15.93
C CYS A 218 1.01 10.35 -16.18
N TYR A 219 1.29 9.94 -17.41
CA TYR A 219 2.58 9.42 -17.83
C TYR A 219 3.09 10.17 -19.07
N TRP A 220 4.35 10.57 -19.01
CA TRP A 220 5.13 11.15 -20.09
C TRP A 220 6.12 10.11 -20.58
N LYS A 221 6.08 9.82 -21.87
CA LYS A 221 7.02 8.92 -22.51
C LYS A 221 8.41 9.56 -22.54
N PRO A 222 9.48 8.76 -22.59
CA PRO A 222 10.80 9.32 -22.83
C PRO A 222 10.82 9.95 -24.23
N GLU A 223 11.36 11.15 -24.34
CA GLU A 223 11.50 11.90 -25.59
C GLU A 223 12.91 12.48 -25.69
N ASP A 224 13.59 12.23 -26.81
CA ASP A 224 15.00 12.60 -27.04
C ASP A 224 15.91 12.20 -25.86
N ASP A 225 16.43 13.19 -25.13
CA ASP A 225 17.33 13.05 -23.97
C ASP A 225 16.60 13.14 -22.62
N LEU A 226 15.27 13.21 -22.60
CA LEU A 226 14.45 13.27 -21.40
C LEU A 226 13.98 11.86 -21.00
N GLU A 227 14.21 11.50 -19.74
CA GLU A 227 13.61 10.30 -19.15
C GLU A 227 12.08 10.44 -19.12
N SER A 228 11.38 9.30 -19.10
CA SER A 228 9.94 9.30 -18.82
C SER A 228 9.63 9.95 -17.47
N ASP A 229 8.38 10.32 -17.26
CA ASP A 229 7.90 10.77 -15.96
C ASP A 229 6.50 10.25 -15.66
N LEU A 230 6.14 10.17 -14.38
CA LEU A 230 4.81 9.74 -13.96
C LEU A 230 4.40 10.47 -12.68
N HIS A 231 3.19 11.02 -12.70
CA HIS A 231 2.58 11.65 -11.55
C HIS A 231 1.20 11.07 -11.25
N ILE A 232 0.87 11.03 -9.95
CA ILE A 232 -0.46 10.67 -9.47
C ILE A 232 -1.12 11.94 -8.92
N TYR A 233 -2.23 12.30 -9.53
CA TYR A 233 -3.07 13.43 -9.15
C TYR A 233 -4.31 12.95 -8.42
N PHE A 234 -4.82 13.84 -7.57
CA PHE A 234 -5.97 13.64 -6.70
C PHE A 234 -7.01 14.71 -7.00
N ASP A 235 -8.28 14.39 -6.87
CA ASP A 235 -9.31 15.42 -6.91
C ASP A 235 -9.18 16.31 -5.65
N SER A 236 -9.47 17.60 -5.78
CA SER A 236 -9.36 18.53 -4.66
C SER A 236 -10.28 18.18 -3.49
N THR A 237 -11.32 17.37 -3.72
CA THR A 237 -12.19 16.83 -2.66
C THR A 237 -11.61 15.60 -1.95
N SER A 238 -10.42 15.11 -2.31
CA SER A 238 -9.83 13.90 -1.70
C SER A 238 -9.71 13.97 -0.18
N ASP A 239 -9.37 15.14 0.38
CA ASP A 239 -9.29 15.36 1.83
C ASP A 239 -10.67 15.31 2.53
N ASP A 240 -11.76 15.45 1.78
CA ASP A 240 -13.12 15.28 2.30
C ASP A 240 -13.51 13.79 2.42
N HIS A 241 -12.66 12.86 1.96
CA HIS A 241 -12.97 11.44 1.87
C HIS A 241 -11.99 10.53 2.62
N LEU A 242 -10.71 10.89 2.66
CA LEU A 242 -9.64 10.10 3.28
C LEU A 242 -8.61 11.02 3.92
N ASP A 243 -8.06 10.56 5.04
CA ASP A 243 -6.87 11.18 5.64
C ASP A 243 -5.60 10.82 4.84
N ILE A 244 -4.54 11.60 5.03
CA ILE A 244 -3.29 11.46 4.28
C ILE A 244 -2.63 10.08 4.43
N GLU A 245 -2.76 9.40 5.58
CA GLU A 245 -2.20 8.05 5.77
C GLU A 245 -2.98 7.03 4.97
N SER A 246 -4.31 7.17 4.93
CA SER A 246 -5.17 6.34 4.09
C SER A 246 -4.91 6.55 2.60
N ILE A 247 -4.74 7.80 2.16
CA ILE A 247 -4.39 8.14 0.77
C ILE A 247 -3.04 7.52 0.40
N TYR A 248 -2.03 7.68 1.25
CA TYR A 248 -0.71 7.07 1.06
C TYR A 248 -0.81 5.54 0.97
N THR A 249 -1.44 4.90 1.96
CA THR A 249 -1.55 3.44 2.08
C THR A 249 -2.28 2.83 0.89
N LEU A 250 -3.34 3.50 0.43
CA LEU A 250 -4.11 3.11 -0.74
C LEU A 250 -3.22 3.10 -1.99
N ASN A 251 -2.49 4.19 -2.25
CA ASN A 251 -1.63 4.30 -3.43
C ASN A 251 -0.45 3.31 -3.38
N GLU A 252 0.16 3.12 -2.22
CA GLU A 252 1.20 2.11 -2.05
C GLU A 252 0.67 0.70 -2.34
N GLY A 253 -0.55 0.40 -1.88
CA GLY A 253 -1.28 -0.83 -2.20
C GLY A 253 -1.50 -1.04 -3.70
N LEU A 254 -1.91 0.02 -4.41
CA LEU A 254 -2.08 0.00 -5.87
C LEU A 254 -0.77 -0.28 -6.59
N VAL A 255 0.31 0.40 -6.21
CA VAL A 255 1.64 0.23 -6.83
C VAL A 255 2.15 -1.20 -6.61
N LEU A 256 2.00 -1.74 -5.40
CA LEU A 256 2.35 -3.14 -5.12
C LEU A 256 1.53 -4.13 -5.94
N MET A 257 0.25 -3.83 -6.16
CA MET A 257 -0.61 -4.65 -7.02
C MET A 257 -0.14 -4.63 -8.47
N PHE A 258 0.11 -3.44 -9.05
CA PHE A 258 0.60 -3.32 -10.42
C PHE A 258 1.97 -3.97 -10.62
N LYS A 259 2.89 -3.83 -9.66
CA LYS A 259 4.17 -4.57 -9.68
C LYS A 259 3.97 -6.08 -9.75
N LYS A 260 3.04 -6.63 -8.96
CA LYS A 260 2.76 -8.07 -8.97
C LYS A 260 2.13 -8.54 -10.29
N ILE A 261 1.31 -7.70 -10.93
CA ILE A 261 0.71 -7.98 -12.23
C ILE A 261 1.80 -7.98 -13.31
N ALA A 262 2.62 -6.93 -13.36
CA ALA A 262 3.74 -6.84 -14.28
C ALA A 262 4.73 -8.01 -14.14
N LEU A 263 5.04 -8.44 -12.91
CA LEU A 263 5.90 -9.62 -12.68
C LEU A 263 5.29 -10.94 -13.16
N ARG A 264 3.96 -11.05 -13.23
CA ARG A 264 3.26 -12.27 -13.67
C ARG A 264 2.99 -12.30 -15.16
N HIS A 265 2.83 -11.13 -15.78
CA HIS A 265 2.34 -10.98 -17.15
C HIS A 265 3.32 -10.26 -18.09
N GLY A 266 4.39 -9.67 -17.58
CA GLY A 266 5.41 -8.95 -18.35
C GLY A 266 6.56 -9.82 -18.85
N SER A 267 6.31 -11.10 -19.16
CA SER A 267 7.27 -12.04 -19.76
C SER A 267 6.90 -12.37 -21.20
#